data_AF-A0A240TYU6-F1
#
_entry.id   AF-A0A240TYU6-F1
#
_cell.length_a   1.000
_cell.length_b   1.000
_cell.length_c   1.000
_cell.angle_alpha   90.00
_cell.angle_beta   90.00
_cell.angle_gamma   90.00
#
_symmetry.space_group_name_H-M   'P 1'
#
loop_
_entity.id
_entity.type
_entity.pdbx_description
1 polymer ?
#
loop_
_entity_poly.entity_id
_entity_poly.type
_entity_poly.pdbx_seq_one_letter_code
_entity_poly.pdbx_strand_id
1 'polypeptide(L)'
;MASPDKAVVNGSLWTLPHEVGAYVALLALFMVGVFRLPVLALAIFVLLLVDPLTGNRLLFTWRTPLSEVDLLAPCFAFGALLALYKERIEVGLATVSGLVLLYLLFRSSAYSFYFFYAALFAAILYLSGLAALRKIKPRSDLSYGVYLWGFPVQQTLQWMLPQQGTHFNQVVSLGVTLVLGFASWHLVEKRGIALGQSVIGRLLARQTRHENAAHEGARHGAAPLA
;
A
#
# COMPACT_ATOMS: atom_id res chain seq x y z
N MET A 1 17.55 -13.12 -17.24
CA MET A 1 18.65 -13.58 -16.37
C MET A 1 18.78 -12.54 -15.27
N ALA A 2 18.19 -12.77 -14.09
CA ALA A 2 18.29 -11.82 -12.98
C ALA A 2 19.56 -12.16 -12.20
N SER A 3 20.59 -11.35 -12.36
CA SER A 3 21.76 -11.40 -11.47
C SER A 3 21.32 -10.92 -10.08
N PRO A 4 21.87 -11.46 -8.98
CA PRO A 4 21.66 -10.87 -7.65
C PRO A 4 22.08 -9.41 -7.69
N ASP A 5 21.21 -8.50 -7.28
CA ASP A 5 21.52 -7.08 -7.25
C ASP A 5 22.48 -6.82 -6.09
N LYS A 6 23.78 -6.82 -6.40
CA LYS A 6 24.87 -6.68 -5.43
C LYS A 6 24.79 -5.41 -4.57
N ALA A 7 23.99 -4.42 -4.99
CA ALA A 7 23.81 -3.15 -4.29
C ALA A 7 22.51 -3.06 -3.46
N VAL A 8 21.55 -3.98 -3.64
CA VAL A 8 20.22 -3.87 -3.03
C VAL A 8 19.95 -5.10 -2.16
N VAL A 9 19.91 -4.90 -0.85
CA VAL A 9 19.63 -6.00 0.10
C VAL A 9 18.15 -6.35 0.12
N ASN A 10 17.27 -5.33 0.09
CA ASN A 10 15.82 -5.51 0.12
C ASN A 10 15.09 -4.41 -0.64
N GLY A 11 14.83 -4.61 -1.94
CA GLY A 11 14.19 -3.60 -2.78
C GLY A 11 12.86 -3.10 -2.23
N SER A 12 12.04 -3.99 -1.66
CA SER A 12 10.75 -3.65 -1.04
C SER A 12 10.94 -2.70 0.15
N LEU A 13 11.89 -2.97 1.04
CA LEU A 13 12.08 -2.10 2.22
C LEU A 13 12.52 -0.67 1.86
N TRP A 14 13.25 -0.50 0.75
CA TRP A 14 13.68 0.83 0.29
C TRP A 14 12.53 1.68 -0.28
N THR A 15 11.38 1.09 -0.64
CA THR A 15 10.19 1.86 -1.06
C THR A 15 9.36 2.34 0.13
N LEU A 16 9.50 1.73 1.30
CA LEU A 16 8.68 2.05 2.49
C LEU A 16 8.67 3.54 2.87
N PRO A 17 9.79 4.29 2.88
CA PRO A 17 9.76 5.73 3.18
C PRO A 17 8.92 6.53 2.16
N HIS A 18 8.90 6.10 0.90
CA HIS A 18 8.13 6.74 -0.16
C HIS A 18 6.63 6.48 0.03
N GLU A 19 6.26 5.26 0.41
CA GLU A 19 4.88 4.89 0.75
C GLU A 19 4.36 5.70 1.94
N VAL A 20 5.15 5.80 3.02
CA VAL A 20 4.82 6.63 4.19
C VAL A 20 4.65 8.10 3.78
N GLY A 21 5.53 8.62 2.93
CA GLY A 21 5.40 9.97 2.38
C GLY A 21 4.09 10.19 1.61
N ALA A 22 3.65 9.20 0.83
CA ALA A 22 2.37 9.26 0.11
C ALA A 22 1.17 9.30 1.07
N TYR A 23 1.19 8.54 2.16
CA TYR A 23 0.15 8.60 3.21
C TYR A 23 0.13 9.95 3.93
N VAL A 24 1.29 10.52 4.25
CA VAL A 24 1.37 11.85 4.88
C VAL A 24 0.84 12.93 3.93
N ALA A 25 1.20 12.88 2.64
CA ALA A 25 0.68 13.79 1.64
C ALA A 25 -0.85 13.64 1.49
N LEU A 26 -1.37 12.41 1.46
CA LEU A 26 -2.81 12.14 1.41
C LEU A 26 -3.53 12.75 2.62
N LEU A 27 -2.98 12.57 3.82
CA LEU A 27 -3.51 13.17 5.05
C LEU A 27 -3.52 14.70 4.96
N ALA A 28 -2.43 15.32 4.50
CA ALA A 28 -2.36 16.77 4.34
C ALA A 28 -3.42 17.29 3.35
N LEU A 29 -3.57 16.65 2.19
CA LEU A 29 -4.61 16.98 1.21
C LEU A 29 -6.02 16.84 1.80
N PHE A 30 -6.23 15.81 2.63
CA PHE A 30 -7.49 15.62 3.33
C PHE A 30 -7.77 16.73 4.34
N MET A 31 -6.78 17.13 5.15
CA MET A 31 -6.93 18.21 6.13
C MET A 31 -7.23 19.57 5.49
N VAL A 32 -6.63 19.87 4.34
CA VAL A 32 -6.90 21.09 3.55
C VAL A 32 -8.27 21.03 2.85
N GLY A 33 -8.89 19.86 2.78
CA GLY A 33 -10.23 19.69 2.20
C GLY A 33 -10.24 19.55 0.68
N VAL A 34 -9.12 19.16 0.07
CA VAL A 34 -8.99 18.97 -1.39
C VAL A 34 -10.06 18.02 -1.93
N PHE A 35 -10.39 16.96 -1.19
CA PHE A 35 -11.40 15.97 -1.59
C PHE A 35 -12.84 16.49 -1.58
N ARG A 36 -13.10 17.71 -1.06
CA ARG A 36 -14.40 18.38 -1.22
C ARG A 36 -14.60 18.91 -2.65
N LEU A 37 -13.50 19.09 -3.39
CA LEU A 37 -13.49 19.56 -4.77
C LEU A 37 -13.02 18.43 -5.69
N PRO A 38 -13.93 17.58 -6.21
CA PRO A 38 -13.56 16.41 -7.01
C PRO A 38 -12.69 16.76 -8.23
N VAL A 39 -12.92 17.93 -8.83
CA VAL A 39 -12.12 18.45 -9.95
C VAL A 39 -10.66 18.67 -9.55
N LEU A 40 -10.41 19.20 -8.35
CA LEU A 40 -9.06 19.44 -7.85
C LEU A 40 -8.33 18.12 -7.56
N ALA A 41 -9.03 17.16 -6.95
CA ALA A 41 -8.48 15.82 -6.72
C ALA A 41 -8.12 15.12 -8.04
N LEU A 42 -8.98 15.23 -9.06
CA LEU A 42 -8.72 14.71 -10.40
C LEU A 42 -7.55 15.43 -11.08
N ALA A 43 -7.46 16.76 -10.97
CA ALA A 43 -6.37 17.55 -11.53
C ALA A 43 -5.01 17.16 -10.91
N ILE A 44 -4.95 16.96 -9.59
CA ILE A 44 -3.74 16.48 -8.90
C ILE A 44 -3.39 15.06 -9.37
N PHE A 45 -4.37 14.17 -9.53
CA PHE A 45 -4.13 12.84 -10.07
C PHE A 45 -3.55 12.88 -11.48
N VAL A 46 -4.14 13.67 -12.39
CA VAL A 46 -3.65 13.82 -13.77
C VAL A 46 -2.23 14.40 -13.78
N LEU A 47 -1.95 15.38 -12.93
CA LEU A 47 -0.60 15.93 -12.77
C LEU A 47 0.40 14.84 -12.36
N LEU A 48 0.08 14.03 -11.35
CA LEU A 48 0.93 12.92 -10.91
C LEU A 48 1.09 11.83 -11.97
N LEU A 49 0.07 11.59 -12.81
CA LEU A 49 0.13 10.62 -13.90
C LEU A 49 1.02 11.09 -15.07
N VAL A 50 0.96 12.39 -15.38
CA VAL A 50 1.66 13.00 -16.52
C VAL A 50 3.11 13.37 -16.18
N ASP A 51 3.39 13.71 -14.93
CA ASP A 51 4.73 14.13 -14.46
C ASP A 51 5.87 13.14 -14.82
N PRO A 52 5.70 11.80 -14.69
CA PRO A 52 6.72 10.85 -15.14
C PRO A 52 6.83 10.73 -16.67
N LEU A 53 5.79 11.09 -17.42
CA LEU A 53 5.71 10.91 -18.88
C LEU A 53 6.32 12.08 -19.66
N THR A 54 6.35 13.28 -19.07
CA THR A 54 6.85 14.50 -19.73
C THR A 54 8.38 14.61 -19.73
N GLY A 55 9.10 13.70 -19.09
CA GLY A 55 10.57 13.67 -19.01
C GLY A 55 11.19 14.80 -18.18
N ASN A 56 10.43 15.85 -17.86
CA ASN A 56 10.80 16.97 -17.02
C ASN A 56 9.92 16.92 -15.77
N ARG A 57 10.38 16.21 -14.73
CA ARG A 57 9.65 15.99 -13.47
C ARG A 57 9.38 17.34 -12.81
N LEU A 58 8.17 17.87 -12.95
CA LEU A 58 7.75 19.18 -12.43
C LEU A 58 7.65 19.18 -10.90
N LEU A 59 7.34 18.04 -10.29
CA LEU A 59 7.10 17.92 -8.84
C LEU A 59 8.29 17.34 -8.06
N PHE A 60 9.10 16.49 -8.68
CA PHE A 60 10.18 15.76 -8.01
C PHE A 60 11.53 15.88 -8.74
N THR A 61 11.88 17.10 -9.19
CA THR A 61 13.16 17.42 -9.86
C THR A 61 14.40 16.96 -9.08
N TRP A 62 14.32 16.92 -7.75
CA TRP A 62 15.44 16.57 -6.86
C TRP A 62 15.65 15.07 -6.64
N ARG A 63 14.78 14.20 -7.19
CA ARG A 63 14.87 12.75 -7.00
C ARG A 63 15.61 12.09 -8.15
N THR A 64 16.61 11.26 -7.83
CA THR A 64 17.31 10.39 -8.77
C THR A 64 16.29 9.52 -9.53
N PRO A 65 16.44 9.36 -10.86
CA PRO A 65 15.53 8.54 -11.63
C PRO A 65 15.70 7.06 -11.30
N LEU A 66 14.84 6.56 -10.41
CA LEU A 66 14.62 5.14 -10.20
C LEU A 66 13.29 4.81 -10.84
N SER A 67 13.35 4.19 -12.04
CA SER A 67 12.16 3.80 -12.82
C SER A 67 11.17 2.94 -12.02
N GLU A 68 11.64 2.24 -10.98
CA GLU A 68 10.81 1.41 -10.09
C GLU A 68 9.92 2.21 -9.14
N VAL A 69 10.31 3.44 -8.77
CA VAL A 69 9.58 4.30 -7.83
C VAL A 69 8.64 5.26 -8.55
N ASP A 70 8.84 5.48 -9.85
CA ASP A 70 8.09 6.46 -10.64
C ASP A 70 6.61 6.10 -10.79
N LEU A 71 6.27 4.81 -10.77
CA LEU A 71 4.89 4.33 -10.81
C LEU A 71 4.20 4.33 -9.44
N LEU A 72 4.95 4.47 -8.34
CA LEU A 72 4.39 4.41 -6.98
C LEU A 72 3.37 5.53 -6.73
N ALA A 73 3.73 6.78 -7.05
CA ALA A 73 2.84 7.92 -6.84
C ALA A 73 1.58 7.89 -7.73
N PRO A 74 1.68 7.64 -9.06
CA PRO A 74 0.50 7.46 -9.91
C PRO A 74 -0.41 6.32 -9.45
N CYS A 75 0.15 5.15 -9.09
CA CYS A 75 -0.65 4.00 -8.63
C CYS A 75 -1.34 4.29 -7.29
N PHE A 76 -0.63 4.92 -6.35
CA PHE A 76 -1.21 5.33 -5.06
C PHE A 76 -2.34 6.34 -5.24
N ALA A 77 -2.12 7.37 -6.07
CA ALA A 77 -3.12 8.38 -6.36
C ALA A 77 -4.34 7.81 -7.10
N PHE A 78 -4.13 6.85 -8.00
CA PHE A 78 -5.22 6.12 -8.65
C PHE A 78 -6.06 5.35 -7.63
N GLY A 79 -5.43 4.63 -6.70
CA GLY A 79 -6.13 3.95 -5.60
C GLY A 79 -6.93 4.91 -4.73
N ALA A 80 -6.38 6.07 -4.40
CA ALA A 80 -7.09 7.12 -3.66
C ALA A 80 -8.30 7.67 -4.44
N LEU A 81 -8.17 7.84 -5.76
CA LEU A 81 -9.27 8.27 -6.63
C LEU A 81 -10.39 7.22 -6.69
N LEU A 82 -10.02 5.94 -6.82
CA LEU A 82 -10.98 4.83 -6.76
C LEU A 82 -11.73 4.82 -5.40
N ALA A 83 -11.02 5.05 -4.30
CA ALA A 83 -11.64 5.14 -2.98
C ALA A 83 -12.58 6.35 -2.85
N LEU A 84 -12.25 7.49 -3.45
CA LEU A 84 -13.10 8.69 -3.48
C LEU A 84 -14.40 8.45 -4.25
N TYR A 85 -14.33 7.73 -5.37
CA TYR A 85 -15.46 7.43 -6.24
C TYR A 85 -16.03 6.02 -6.06
N LYS A 86 -15.75 5.36 -4.92
CA LYS A 86 -16.13 3.96 -4.67
C LYS A 86 -17.63 3.66 -4.81
N GLU A 87 -18.49 4.66 -4.62
CA GLU A 87 -19.95 4.52 -4.74
C GLU A 87 -20.45 4.62 -6.19
N ARG A 88 -19.61 5.12 -7.11
CA ARG A 88 -19.95 5.31 -8.52
C ARG A 88 -19.23 4.32 -9.44
N ILE A 89 -18.11 3.75 -8.98
CA ILE A 89 -17.28 2.84 -9.78
C ILE A 89 -17.63 1.40 -9.42
N GLU A 90 -18.24 0.71 -10.37
CA GLU A 90 -18.46 -0.73 -10.30
C GLU A 90 -17.47 -1.44 -11.24
N VAL A 91 -16.54 -2.20 -10.65
CA VAL A 91 -15.64 -3.06 -11.43
C VAL A 91 -16.35 -4.39 -11.64
N GLY A 92 -17.01 -4.53 -12.79
CA GLY A 92 -17.70 -5.77 -13.18
C GLY A 92 -16.83 -6.71 -14.00
N LEU A 93 -17.33 -7.93 -14.23
CA LEU A 93 -16.67 -8.93 -15.09
C LEU A 93 -16.42 -8.38 -16.51
N ALA A 94 -17.36 -7.59 -17.04
CA ALA A 94 -17.24 -6.95 -18.35
C ALA A 94 -16.02 -6.00 -18.44
N THR A 95 -15.76 -5.22 -17.39
CA THR A 95 -14.59 -4.33 -17.30
C THR A 95 -13.30 -5.13 -17.29
N VAL A 96 -13.25 -6.21 -16.49
CA VAL A 96 -12.09 -7.10 -16.43
C VAL A 96 -11.85 -7.78 -17.78
N SER A 97 -12.88 -8.38 -18.38
CA SER A 97 -12.75 -9.05 -19.67
C SER A 97 -12.37 -8.09 -20.80
N GLY A 98 -12.89 -6.86 -20.78
CA GLY A 98 -12.52 -5.82 -21.74
C GLY A 98 -11.05 -5.44 -21.65
N LEU A 99 -10.52 -5.26 -20.43
CA LEU A 99 -9.10 -4.96 -20.23
C LEU A 99 -8.19 -6.15 -20.58
N VAL A 100 -8.61 -7.38 -20.26
CA VAL A 100 -7.90 -8.60 -20.69
C VAL A 100 -7.89 -8.71 -22.21
N LEU A 101 -9.00 -8.40 -22.89
CA LEU A 101 -9.06 -8.39 -24.34
C LEU A 101 -8.14 -7.32 -24.95
N LEU A 102 -8.10 -6.11 -24.38
CA LEU A 102 -7.18 -5.07 -24.81
C LEU A 102 -5.72 -5.49 -24.65
N TYR A 103 -5.36 -6.10 -23.52
CA TYR A 103 -4.04 -6.72 -23.35
C TYR A 103 -3.79 -7.80 -24.43
N LEU A 104 -4.78 -8.64 -24.68
CA LEU A 104 -4.94 -9.58 -25.79
C LEU A 104 -4.41 -9.04 -27.12
N LEU A 105 -5.11 -7.99 -27.56
CA LEU A 105 -4.96 -7.36 -28.87
C LEU A 105 -3.64 -6.57 -28.99
N PHE A 106 -3.21 -5.92 -27.91
CA PHE A 106 -2.04 -5.06 -27.90
C PHE A 106 -0.79 -5.73 -27.30
N ARG A 107 -0.77 -7.05 -27.16
CA ARG A 107 0.34 -7.81 -26.54
C ARG A 107 1.72 -7.55 -27.15
N SER A 108 1.79 -7.23 -28.44
CA SER A 108 3.03 -6.95 -29.17
C SER A 108 3.35 -5.45 -29.28
N SER A 109 2.51 -4.59 -28.71
CA SER A 109 2.73 -3.14 -28.67
C SER A 109 3.60 -2.75 -27.48
N ALA A 110 4.23 -1.58 -27.56
CA ALA A 110 4.90 -0.92 -26.44
C ALA A 110 3.96 -0.67 -25.25
N TYR A 111 2.64 -0.60 -25.49
CA TYR A 111 1.64 -0.36 -24.46
C TYR A 111 1.13 -1.63 -23.75
N SER A 112 1.60 -2.81 -24.15
CA SER A 112 1.21 -4.11 -23.56
C SER A 112 1.33 -4.13 -22.04
N PHE A 113 2.40 -3.52 -21.52
CA PHE A 113 2.66 -3.36 -20.08
C PHE A 113 1.48 -2.67 -19.36
N TYR A 114 1.01 -1.53 -19.86
CA TYR A 114 -0.07 -0.77 -19.21
C TYR A 114 -1.39 -1.53 -19.21
N PHE A 115 -1.75 -2.17 -20.33
CA PHE A 115 -2.97 -2.98 -20.40
C PHE A 115 -2.90 -4.20 -19.50
N PHE A 116 -1.72 -4.83 -19.37
CA PHE A 116 -1.52 -5.95 -18.45
C PHE A 116 -1.78 -5.53 -17.00
N TYR A 117 -1.14 -4.46 -16.52
CA TYR A 117 -1.34 -3.99 -15.14
C TYR A 117 -2.75 -3.47 -14.89
N ALA A 118 -3.37 -2.78 -15.86
CA ALA A 118 -4.76 -2.36 -15.75
C ALA A 118 -5.70 -3.57 -15.61
N ALA A 119 -5.52 -4.61 -16.44
CA ALA A 119 -6.29 -5.85 -16.36
C ALA A 119 -6.05 -6.58 -15.02
N LEU A 120 -4.79 -6.66 -14.58
CA LEU A 120 -4.41 -7.29 -13.31
C LEU A 120 -5.06 -6.58 -12.11
N PHE A 121 -4.96 -5.26 -12.03
CA PHE A 121 -5.55 -4.49 -10.92
C PHE A 121 -7.07 -4.56 -10.94
N ALA A 122 -7.71 -4.45 -12.12
CA ALA A 122 -9.15 -4.61 -12.24
C ALA A 122 -9.61 -6.02 -11.82
N ALA A 123 -8.85 -7.06 -12.19
CA ALA A 123 -9.13 -8.43 -11.78
C ALA A 123 -9.02 -8.61 -10.26
N ILE A 124 -7.97 -8.06 -9.63
CA ILE A 124 -7.79 -8.10 -8.16
C ILE A 124 -8.96 -7.39 -7.47
N LEU A 125 -9.34 -6.20 -7.93
CA LEU A 125 -10.47 -5.45 -7.40
C LEU A 125 -11.79 -6.22 -7.55
N TYR A 126 -12.06 -6.75 -8.73
CA TYR A 126 -13.24 -7.58 -8.98
C TYR A 126 -13.30 -8.80 -8.06
N LEU A 127 -12.20 -9.56 -7.96
CA LEU A 127 -12.10 -10.73 -7.10
C LEU A 127 -12.30 -10.35 -5.63
N SER A 128 -11.65 -9.29 -5.14
CA SER A 128 -11.81 -8.83 -3.75
C SER A 128 -13.25 -8.40 -3.43
N GLY A 129 -14.03 -7.97 -4.43
CA GLY A 129 -15.44 -7.63 -4.30
C GLY A 129 -16.38 -8.84 -4.18
N LEU A 130 -15.94 -10.04 -4.60
CA LEU A 130 -16.77 -11.24 -4.58
C LEU A 130 -17.20 -11.63 -3.16
N ALA A 131 -18.48 -11.91 -2.98
CA ALA A 131 -19.06 -12.26 -1.69
C ALA A 131 -18.37 -13.47 -1.03
N ALA A 132 -17.92 -14.45 -1.83
CA ALA A 132 -17.18 -15.61 -1.35
C ALA A 132 -15.83 -15.21 -0.74
N LEU A 133 -15.07 -14.33 -1.40
CA LEU A 133 -13.76 -13.87 -0.93
C LEU A 133 -13.89 -12.90 0.24
N ARG A 134 -14.92 -12.04 0.27
CA ARG A 134 -15.22 -11.17 1.43
C ARG A 134 -15.54 -11.93 2.71
N LYS A 135 -16.00 -13.18 2.61
CA LYS A 135 -16.24 -14.05 3.77
C LYS A 135 -14.95 -14.64 4.33
N ILE A 136 -13.87 -14.69 3.53
CA ILE A 136 -12.57 -15.17 3.99
C ILE A 136 -11.96 -14.07 4.86
N LYS A 137 -11.86 -14.34 6.16
CA LYS A 137 -11.16 -13.48 7.11
C LYS A 137 -9.90 -14.21 7.59
N PRO A 138 -8.72 -13.94 7.00
CA PRO A 138 -7.50 -14.56 7.46
C PRO A 138 -7.24 -14.19 8.93
N ARG A 139 -6.91 -15.19 9.75
CA ARG A 139 -6.54 -14.97 11.16
C ARG A 139 -5.13 -14.40 11.33
N SER A 140 -4.32 -14.54 10.31
CA SER A 140 -2.94 -14.04 10.24
C SER A 140 -2.80 -13.10 9.06
N ASP A 141 -2.33 -11.89 9.30
CA ASP A 141 -1.96 -10.98 8.23
C ASP A 141 -0.54 -11.30 7.79
N LEU A 142 -0.44 -12.07 6.70
CA LEU A 142 0.84 -12.48 6.13
C LEU A 142 1.42 -11.44 5.18
N SER A 143 0.64 -10.42 4.80
CA SER A 143 1.01 -9.49 3.74
C SER A 143 2.30 -8.74 4.05
N TYR A 144 2.43 -8.28 5.29
CA TYR A 144 3.63 -7.58 5.76
C TYR A 144 4.85 -8.50 5.83
N GLY A 145 4.70 -9.72 6.34
CA GLY A 145 5.76 -10.72 6.33
C GLY A 145 6.22 -11.08 4.91
N VAL A 146 5.29 -11.21 3.97
CA VAL A 146 5.62 -11.46 2.56
C VAL A 146 6.39 -10.28 1.96
N TYR A 147 5.98 -9.05 2.25
CA TYR A 147 6.68 -7.82 1.85
C TYR A 147 8.11 -7.76 2.41
N LEU A 148 8.29 -8.12 3.68
CA LEU A 148 9.59 -8.06 4.34
C LEU A 148 10.57 -9.12 3.82
N TRP A 149 10.10 -10.36 3.67
CA TRP A 149 10.94 -11.53 3.39
C TRP A 149 11.01 -11.93 1.91
N GLY A 150 10.10 -11.46 1.07
CA GLY A 150 10.02 -11.86 -0.34
C GLY A 150 11.33 -11.65 -1.10
N PHE A 151 11.82 -10.40 -1.12
CA PHE A 151 13.01 -10.04 -1.87
C PHE A 151 14.29 -10.72 -1.34
N PRO A 152 14.59 -10.72 -0.02
CA PRO A 152 15.74 -11.45 0.51
C PRO A 152 15.73 -12.94 0.16
N VAL A 153 14.57 -13.62 0.31
CA VAL A 153 14.44 -15.04 -0.02
C VAL A 153 14.69 -15.30 -1.49
N GLN A 154 14.13 -14.48 -2.39
CA GLN A 154 14.37 -14.58 -3.84
C GLN A 154 15.86 -14.42 -4.18
N GLN A 155 16.54 -13.44 -3.59
CA GLN A 155 17.97 -13.23 -3.80
C GLN A 155 18.82 -14.39 -3.27
N THR A 156 18.51 -14.89 -2.07
CA THR A 156 19.21 -16.04 -1.49
C THR A 156 19.04 -17.28 -2.36
N LEU A 157 17.82 -17.58 -2.83
CA LEU A 157 17.59 -18.71 -3.72
C LEU A 157 18.29 -18.54 -5.08
N GLN A 158 18.33 -17.32 -5.62
CA GLN A 158 19.05 -17.04 -6.87
C GLN A 158 20.56 -17.23 -6.70
N TRP A 159 21.10 -16.87 -5.53
CA TRP A 159 22.51 -17.04 -5.23
C TRP A 159 22.88 -18.51 -4.97
N MET A 160 22.05 -19.27 -4.23
CA MET A 160 22.32 -20.67 -3.90
C MET A 160 22.02 -21.64 -5.04
N LEU A 161 20.96 -21.38 -5.81
CA LEU A 161 20.44 -22.28 -6.85
C LEU A 161 20.26 -21.58 -8.21
N PRO A 162 21.31 -20.92 -8.76
CA PRO A 162 21.18 -20.11 -9.97
C PRO A 162 20.75 -20.90 -11.22
N GLN A 163 21.00 -22.21 -11.23
CA GLN A 163 20.75 -23.09 -12.38
C GLN A 163 19.28 -23.51 -12.53
N GLN A 164 18.44 -23.31 -11.52
CA GLN A 164 17.04 -23.76 -11.52
C GLN A 164 16.09 -22.82 -12.29
N GLY A 165 16.56 -21.62 -12.64
CA GLY A 165 15.82 -20.64 -13.41
C GLY A 165 14.74 -19.88 -12.62
N THR A 166 14.09 -18.93 -13.31
CA THR A 166 13.20 -17.94 -12.70
C THR A 166 11.92 -18.54 -12.11
N HIS A 167 11.28 -19.49 -12.81
CA HIS A 167 10.01 -20.06 -12.35
C HIS A 167 10.17 -20.87 -11.07
N PHE A 168 11.26 -21.64 -10.97
CA PHE A 168 11.62 -22.32 -9.73
C PHE A 168 11.81 -21.31 -8.59
N ASN A 169 12.59 -20.25 -8.83
CA ASN A 169 12.81 -19.21 -7.84
C ASN A 169 11.46 -18.60 -7.37
N GLN A 170 10.57 -18.22 -8.29
CA GLN A 170 9.27 -17.62 -7.96
C GLN A 170 8.41 -18.52 -7.07
N VAL A 171 8.28 -19.81 -7.43
CA VAL A 171 7.42 -20.74 -6.69
C VAL A 171 8.01 -21.08 -5.32
N VAL A 172 9.30 -21.40 -5.27
CA VAL A 172 9.97 -21.79 -4.03
C VAL A 172 10.11 -20.60 -3.08
N SER A 173 10.46 -19.42 -3.60
CA SER A 173 10.54 -18.20 -2.79
C SER A 173 9.18 -17.87 -2.19
N LEU A 174 8.09 -17.92 -2.97
CA LEU A 174 6.75 -17.68 -2.45
C LEU A 174 6.43 -18.63 -1.28
N GLY A 175 6.70 -19.93 -1.44
CA GLY A 175 6.48 -20.92 -0.38
C GLY A 175 7.28 -20.62 0.89
N VAL A 176 8.59 -20.39 0.74
CA VAL A 176 9.49 -20.07 1.87
C VAL A 176 9.09 -18.76 2.55
N THR A 177 8.80 -17.72 1.77
CA THR A 177 8.35 -16.41 2.25
C THR A 177 7.03 -16.50 3.00
N LEU A 178 6.08 -17.34 2.57
CA LEU A 178 4.83 -17.56 3.31
C LEU A 178 5.08 -18.20 4.68
N VAL A 179 6.00 -19.17 4.76
CA VAL A 179 6.38 -19.80 6.04
C VAL A 179 7.06 -18.79 6.96
N LEU A 180 8.02 -18.01 6.44
CA LEU A 180 8.70 -16.97 7.21
C LEU A 180 7.74 -15.84 7.62
N GLY A 181 6.85 -15.42 6.74
CA GLY A 181 5.81 -14.44 7.05
C GLY A 181 4.86 -14.94 8.13
N PHE A 182 4.49 -16.23 8.10
CA PHE A 182 3.67 -16.84 9.16
C PHE A 182 4.41 -16.87 10.50
N ALA A 183 5.69 -17.24 10.50
CA ALA A 183 6.51 -17.18 11.71
C ALA A 183 6.65 -15.74 12.23
N SER A 184 6.94 -14.78 11.36
CA SER A 184 7.05 -13.35 11.66
C SER A 184 5.77 -12.82 12.32
N TRP A 185 4.61 -13.14 11.74
CA TRP A 185 3.32 -12.71 12.28
C TRP A 185 3.12 -13.18 13.72
N HIS A 186 3.36 -14.46 14.00
CA HIS A 186 3.08 -15.06 15.31
C HIS A 186 4.11 -14.68 16.39
N LEU A 187 5.37 -14.53 15.99
CA LEU A 187 6.48 -14.28 16.91
C LEU A 187 6.66 -12.79 17.21
N VAL A 188 6.43 -11.92 16.22
CA VAL A 188 6.76 -10.50 16.29
C VAL A 188 5.51 -9.64 16.12
N GLU A 189 4.88 -9.68 14.95
CA GLU A 189 3.91 -8.64 14.55
C GLU A 189 2.66 -8.64 15.42
N LYS A 190 2.06 -9.81 15.66
CA LYS A 190 0.88 -9.95 16.51
C LYS A 190 1.14 -9.44 17.93
N ARG A 191 2.33 -9.68 18.47
CA ARG A 191 2.73 -9.23 19.82
C ARG A 191 2.99 -7.74 19.84
N GLY A 192 3.67 -7.21 18.83
CA GLY A 192 3.95 -5.78 18.68
C GLY A 192 2.67 -4.95 18.55
N ILE A 193 1.72 -5.39 17.73
CA ILE A 193 0.42 -4.73 17.58
C ILE A 193 -0.36 -4.73 18.90
N ALA A 194 -0.43 -5.87 19.58
CA ALA A 194 -1.11 -5.97 20.88
C ALA A 194 -0.48 -5.05 21.94
N LEU A 195 0.86 -4.97 21.98
CA LEU A 195 1.58 -4.06 22.86
C LEU A 195 1.24 -2.60 22.52
N GLY A 196 1.29 -2.22 21.25
CA GLY A 196 0.96 -0.86 20.81
C GLY A 196 -0.46 -0.44 21.19
N GLN A 197 -1.45 -1.31 20.96
CA GLN A 197 -2.84 -1.07 21.37
C GLN A 197 -2.97 -0.89 22.89
N SER A 198 -2.24 -1.69 23.69
CA SER A 198 -2.27 -1.58 25.14
C SER A 198 -1.67 -0.26 25.65
N VAL A 199 -0.61 0.22 25.02
CA VAL A 199 0.04 1.50 25.37
C VAL A 199 -0.88 2.67 25.04
N ILE A 200 -1.46 2.69 23.85
CA ILE A 200 -2.43 3.73 23.43
C ILE A 200 -3.63 3.74 24.38
N GLY A 201 -4.19 2.58 24.69
CA GLY A 201 -5.32 2.48 25.63
C GLY A 201 -5.00 3.05 27.01
N ARG A 202 -3.78 2.81 27.52
CA ARG A 202 -3.33 3.40 28.79
C ARG A 202 -3.14 4.92 28.71
N LEU A 203 -2.64 5.44 27.60
CA LEU A 203 -2.46 6.88 27.40
C LEU A 203 -3.80 7.61 27.33
N LEU A 204 -4.76 7.08 26.56
CA LEU A 204 -6.11 7.63 26.47
C LEU A 204 -6.82 7.59 27.83
N ALA A 205 -6.73 6.47 28.56
CA ALA A 205 -7.31 6.37 29.89
C ALA A 205 -6.72 7.37 30.90
N ARG A 206 -5.43 7.73 30.75
CA ARG A 206 -4.80 8.77 31.56
C ARG A 206 -5.32 10.16 31.22
N GLN A 207 -5.50 10.49 29.93
CA GLN A 207 -6.07 11.76 29.50
C GLN A 207 -7.49 11.95 30.04
N THR A 208 -8.36 10.94 29.89
CA THR A 208 -9.75 11.02 30.38
C THR A 208 -9.83 11.20 31.89
N ARG A 209 -8.94 10.54 32.66
CA ARG A 209 -8.85 10.75 34.12
C ARG A 209 -8.41 12.16 34.48
N HIS A 210 -7.48 12.73 33.74
CA HIS A 210 -7.01 14.11 33.96
C HIS A 210 -8.10 15.14 33.63
N GLU A 211 -8.85 14.94 32.55
CA GLU A 211 -9.99 15.80 32.17
C GLU A 211 -11.12 15.73 33.20
N ASN A 212 -11.46 14.53 33.68
CA ASN A 212 -12.50 14.35 34.71
C ASN A 212 -12.10 14.98 36.04
N ALA A 213 -10.83 14.83 36.48
CA ALA A 213 -10.33 15.45 37.70
C ALA A 213 -10.30 16.99 37.60
N ALA A 214 -9.98 17.55 36.42
CA ALA A 214 -10.03 18.99 36.18
C ALA A 214 -11.48 19.52 36.22
N HIS A 215 -12.45 18.76 35.68
CA HIS A 215 -13.87 19.11 35.74
C HIS A 215 -14.46 19.04 37.16
N GLU A 216 -14.07 18.06 37.97
CA GLU A 216 -14.49 17.96 39.38
C GLU A 216 -13.88 19.08 40.24
N GLY A 217 -12.60 19.40 40.03
CA GLY A 217 -11.93 20.53 40.70
C GLY A 217 -12.58 21.88 40.38
N ALA A 218 -12.99 22.11 39.13
CA ALA A 218 -13.72 23.31 38.72
C ALA A 218 -15.12 23.42 39.34
N ARG A 219 -15.81 22.30 39.60
CA ARG A 219 -17.12 22.29 40.27
C ARG A 219 -17.02 22.58 41.77
N HIS A 220 -15.96 22.15 42.45
CA HIS A 220 -15.76 22.41 43.87
C HIS A 220 -15.13 23.77 44.17
N GLY A 221 -14.37 24.35 43.24
CA GLY A 221 -13.87 25.73 43.34
C GLY A 221 -14.91 26.82 43.09
N ALA A 222 -16.09 26.47 42.56
CA ALA A 222 -17.19 27.40 42.24
C ALA A 222 -18.34 27.35 43.27
N ALA A 223 -18.08 26.91 44.52
CA ALA A 223 -19.04 27.10 45.61
C ALA A 223 -19.09 28.61 45.97
N PRO A 224 -20.26 29.27 45.94
CA PRO A 224 -20.35 30.68 46.28
C PRO A 224 -19.96 30.87 47.75
N LEU A 225 -19.03 31.80 48.00
CA LEU A 225 -18.82 32.37 49.33
C LEU A 225 -20.15 33.03 49.73
N ALA A 226 -20.87 32.36 50.63
CA ALA A 226 -22.06 32.89 51.30
C ALA A 226 -21.65 33.84 52.44
#